data_AF-A0A7C4FXS6-F1
#
_entry.id   AF-A0A7C4FXS6-F1
#
_cell.length_a   1.000
_cell.length_b   1.000
_cell.length_c   1.000
_cell.angle_alpha   90.00
_cell.angle_beta   90.00
_cell.angle_gamma   90.00
#
_symmetry.space_group_name_H-M   'P 1'
#
loop_
_entity.id
_entity.type
_entity.pdbx_description
1 polymer ?
#
loop_
_entity_poly.entity_id
_entity_poly.type
_entity_poly.pdbx_seq_one_letter_code
_entity_poly.pdbx_strand_id
1 'polypeptide(L)'
;MHRAIWVGLCLLLFGLIGFGQGSELLASLQEELIPKEGQKTAYGIPLSLSNAQHFADWYYAIRLTPEEEDIWTEALSAIPAPCCDDNPVIKCCCQAHGRICNLTRSAQGLGKWLVAYHKYTVAQVKAAVEEWLRFLVPNYYLARALEERGLDPREFGLEPHEAYEACYQGRCEVALDLGGCGGMGLNVILSKPAEVPPCCVPGG
;
A
#
# COMPACT_ATOMS: atom_id res chain seq x y z
N MET A 1 25.89 -44.69 -52.59
CA MET A 1 25.95 -45.23 -51.21
C MET A 1 26.59 -44.18 -50.31
N HIS A 2 26.07 -44.05 -49.09
CA HIS A 2 26.50 -43.23 -47.96
C HIS A 2 26.04 -41.76 -47.87
N ARG A 3 24.92 -41.64 -47.13
CA ARG A 3 24.47 -40.47 -46.36
C ARG A 3 25.51 -40.06 -45.31
N ALA A 4 25.60 -38.77 -45.01
CA ALA A 4 25.95 -38.29 -43.67
C ALA A 4 25.24 -36.96 -43.39
N ILE A 5 24.23 -37.04 -42.53
CA ILE A 5 23.54 -35.95 -41.84
C ILE A 5 24.39 -35.62 -40.61
N TRP A 6 24.73 -34.35 -40.37
CA TRP A 6 24.96 -33.85 -39.01
C TRP A 6 24.45 -32.41 -38.91
N VAL A 7 23.19 -32.32 -38.47
CA VAL A 7 22.60 -31.16 -37.80
C VAL A 7 23.29 -31.04 -36.45
N GLY A 8 23.84 -29.87 -36.11
CA GLY A 8 24.58 -29.72 -34.86
C GLY A 8 24.71 -28.29 -34.39
N LEU A 9 23.89 -27.97 -33.38
CA LEU A 9 24.13 -26.99 -32.31
C LEU A 9 23.88 -25.50 -32.63
N CYS A 10 22.59 -25.12 -32.64
CA CYS A 10 22.15 -23.72 -32.62
C CYS A 10 21.36 -23.33 -31.35
N LEU A 11 21.44 -24.10 -30.27
CA LEU A 11 20.64 -23.85 -29.07
C LEU A 11 21.52 -24.05 -27.85
N LEU A 12 21.87 -22.95 -27.17
CA LEU A 12 22.13 -22.83 -25.72
C LEU A 12 22.67 -21.42 -25.37
N LEU A 13 21.94 -20.35 -25.74
CA LEU A 13 22.26 -18.99 -25.29
C LEU A 13 21.03 -18.20 -24.77
N PHE A 14 19.88 -18.86 -24.58
CA PHE A 14 18.62 -18.19 -24.19
C PHE A 14 18.25 -18.34 -22.69
N GLY A 15 19.18 -18.77 -21.83
CA GLY A 15 18.86 -19.14 -20.44
C GLY A 15 19.25 -18.15 -19.34
N LEU A 16 20.01 -17.08 -19.63
CA LEU A 16 20.65 -16.28 -18.56
C LEU A 16 20.33 -14.78 -18.59
N ILE A 17 19.52 -14.30 -19.53
CA ILE A 17 19.22 -12.86 -19.68
C ILE A 17 17.98 -12.42 -18.88
N GLY A 18 17.10 -13.36 -18.48
CA GLY A 18 15.82 -13.02 -17.83
C GLY A 18 15.90 -12.62 -16.35
N PHE A 19 16.80 -13.22 -15.56
CA PHE A 19 16.80 -13.02 -14.11
C PHE A 19 17.37 -11.66 -13.66
N GLY A 20 18.31 -11.08 -14.42
CA GLY A 20 18.91 -9.78 -14.08
C GLY A 20 17.97 -8.60 -14.36
N GLN A 21 17.30 -8.62 -15.52
CA GLN A 21 16.43 -7.52 -15.96
C GLN A 21 15.17 -7.37 -15.08
N GLY A 22 14.60 -8.49 -14.60
CA GLY A 22 13.42 -8.46 -13.73
C GLY A 22 13.73 -7.79 -12.37
N SER A 23 14.87 -8.13 -11.77
CA SER A 23 15.30 -7.53 -10.50
C SER A 23 15.62 -6.05 -10.63
N GLU A 24 16.25 -5.63 -11.74
CA GLU A 24 16.57 -4.22 -11.98
C GLU A 24 15.31 -3.38 -12.18
N LEU A 25 14.32 -3.90 -12.91
CA LEU A 25 13.04 -3.22 -13.11
C LEU A 25 12.30 -3.01 -11.78
N LEU A 26 12.15 -4.06 -10.96
CA LEU A 26 11.46 -3.92 -9.67
C LEU A 26 12.17 -2.92 -8.76
N ALA A 27 13.50 -2.94 -8.72
CA ALA A 27 14.28 -1.97 -7.96
C ALA A 27 14.07 -0.54 -8.46
N SER A 28 14.01 -0.33 -9.78
CA SER A 28 13.73 0.98 -10.37
C SER A 28 12.32 1.48 -10.04
N LEU A 29 11.31 0.61 -10.10
CA LEU A 29 9.94 0.93 -9.71
C LEU A 29 9.84 1.26 -8.22
N GLN A 30 10.59 0.55 -7.38
CA GLN A 30 10.64 0.86 -5.95
C GLN A 30 11.23 2.23 -5.68
N GLU A 31 12.30 2.61 -6.37
CA GLU A 31 12.90 3.94 -6.22
C GLU A 31 12.00 5.06 -6.77
N GLU A 32 11.29 4.81 -7.87
CA GLU A 32 10.41 5.77 -8.52
C GLU A 32 9.09 5.97 -7.75
N LEU A 33 8.46 4.87 -7.34
CA LEU A 33 7.07 4.88 -6.89
C LEU A 33 6.93 4.92 -5.39
N ILE A 34 7.85 4.30 -4.65
CA ILE A 34 7.68 4.06 -3.21
C ILE A 34 8.44 5.12 -2.40
N PRO A 35 7.74 6.03 -1.72
CA PRO A 35 8.37 7.01 -0.86
C PRO A 35 9.11 6.36 0.31
N LYS A 36 10.18 7.00 0.78
CA LYS A 36 11.01 6.48 1.88
C LYS A 36 10.55 7.02 3.24
N GLU A 37 10.76 6.23 4.30
CA GLU A 37 10.63 6.71 5.70
C GLU A 37 11.46 8.00 5.89
N GLY A 38 10.86 8.98 6.55
CA GLY A 38 11.44 10.30 6.79
C GLY A 38 11.39 11.25 5.59
N GLN A 39 10.88 10.84 4.42
CA GLN A 39 10.73 11.72 3.26
C GLN A 39 9.82 12.91 3.59
N LYS A 40 10.25 14.12 3.23
CA LYS A 40 9.45 15.33 3.39
C LYS A 40 8.31 15.34 2.39
N THR A 41 7.14 15.73 2.87
CA THR A 41 5.93 15.81 2.05
C THR A 41 5.56 17.27 1.79
N ALA A 42 4.74 17.51 0.77
CA ALA A 42 4.22 18.85 0.48
C ALA A 42 3.35 19.41 1.63
N TYR A 43 2.76 18.53 2.45
CA TYR A 43 1.89 18.89 3.57
C TYR A 43 2.64 19.04 4.91
N GLY A 44 3.98 18.98 4.91
CA GLY A 44 4.81 19.38 6.05
C GLY A 44 4.99 18.34 7.16
N ILE A 45 4.37 17.16 7.03
CA ILE A 45 4.57 16.03 7.95
C ILE A 45 5.38 14.96 7.22
N PRO A 46 6.60 14.61 7.68
CA PRO A 46 7.40 13.56 7.04
C PRO A 46 6.68 12.21 7.03
N LEU A 47 6.95 11.39 6.01
CA LEU A 47 6.40 10.04 5.96
C LEU A 47 6.98 9.20 7.09
N SER A 48 6.11 8.67 7.93
CA SER A 48 6.50 7.78 9.01
C SER A 48 5.32 6.95 9.48
N LEU A 49 5.57 5.67 9.78
CA LEU A 49 4.55 4.79 10.35
C LEU A 49 3.95 5.35 11.64
N SER A 50 4.73 6.07 12.46
CA SER A 50 4.21 6.64 13.72
C SER A 50 3.10 7.67 13.51
N ASN A 51 2.98 8.26 12.31
CA ASN A 51 1.92 9.22 11.99
C ASN A 51 0.57 8.54 11.71
N ALA A 52 0.55 7.22 11.48
CA ALA A 52 -0.68 6.51 11.14
C ALA A 52 -1.77 6.66 12.21
N GLN A 53 -1.39 6.68 13.50
CA GLN A 53 -2.35 6.93 14.59
C GLN A 53 -2.95 8.32 14.51
N HIS A 54 -2.13 9.36 14.38
CA HIS A 54 -2.60 10.75 14.29
C HIS A 54 -3.55 10.95 13.11
N PHE A 55 -3.21 10.38 11.96
CA PHE A 55 -4.06 10.45 10.78
C PHE A 55 -5.37 9.68 11.00
N ALA A 56 -5.32 8.50 11.62
CA ALA A 56 -6.52 7.73 11.93
C ALA A 56 -7.42 8.40 12.97
N ASP A 57 -6.87 9.17 13.91
CA ASP A 57 -7.63 9.94 14.90
C ASP A 57 -8.37 11.12 14.27
N TRP A 58 -7.73 11.80 13.30
CA TRP A 58 -8.33 12.90 12.56
C TRP A 58 -9.60 12.51 11.79
N TYR A 59 -9.72 11.25 11.38
CA TYR A 59 -10.94 10.74 10.74
C TYR A 59 -12.20 11.02 11.57
N TYR A 60 -12.13 10.85 12.90
CA TYR A 60 -13.24 11.09 13.82
C TYR A 60 -13.24 12.52 14.38
N ALA A 61 -12.07 13.10 14.59
CA ALA A 61 -11.94 14.41 15.23
C ALA A 61 -12.32 15.58 14.32
N ILE A 62 -12.10 15.43 13.00
CA ILE A 62 -12.33 16.51 12.03
C ILE A 62 -13.72 16.38 11.41
N ARG A 63 -14.50 17.45 11.52
CA ARG A 63 -15.78 17.61 10.83
C ARG A 63 -15.58 18.58 9.67
N LEU A 64 -15.87 18.13 8.46
CA LEU A 64 -15.83 18.96 7.26
C LEU A 64 -17.13 19.75 7.11
N THR A 65 -17.04 20.93 6.51
CA THR A 65 -18.20 21.62 5.93
C THR A 65 -18.69 20.87 4.67
N PRO A 66 -19.92 21.12 4.18
CA PRO A 66 -20.40 20.47 2.96
C PRO A 66 -19.47 20.64 1.76
N GLU A 67 -18.93 21.85 1.56
CA GLU A 67 -18.03 22.14 0.44
C GLU A 67 -16.68 21.42 0.58
N GLU A 68 -16.19 21.27 1.80
CA GLU A 68 -14.98 20.51 2.10
C GLU A 68 -15.22 18.99 1.95
N GLU A 69 -16.39 18.51 2.33
CA GLU A 69 -16.80 17.10 2.16
C GLU A 69 -16.87 16.72 0.68
N ASP A 70 -17.32 17.63 -0.20
CA ASP A 70 -17.32 17.42 -1.65
C ASP A 70 -15.90 17.21 -2.19
N ILE A 71 -14.95 18.06 -1.79
CA ILE A 71 -13.54 17.94 -2.19
C ILE A 71 -12.93 16.62 -1.68
N TRP A 72 -13.16 16.32 -0.41
CA TRP A 72 -12.67 15.09 0.23
C TRP A 72 -13.26 13.86 -0.44
N THR A 73 -14.56 13.89 -0.74
CA THR A 73 -15.28 12.79 -1.37
C THR A 73 -14.80 12.55 -2.79
N GLU A 74 -14.68 13.61 -3.60
CA GLU A 74 -14.24 13.51 -4.99
C GLU A 74 -12.80 12.95 -5.05
N ALA A 75 -11.90 13.48 -4.23
CA ALA A 75 -10.50 13.05 -4.21
C ALA A 75 -10.36 11.57 -3.85
N LEU A 76 -11.02 11.13 -2.77
CA LEU A 76 -10.88 9.78 -2.26
C LEU A 76 -11.70 8.74 -3.04
N SER A 77 -12.75 9.14 -3.75
CA SER A 77 -13.50 8.24 -4.63
C SER A 77 -12.67 7.75 -5.82
N ALA A 78 -11.61 8.48 -6.19
CA ALA A 78 -10.72 8.13 -7.30
C ALA A 78 -9.56 7.21 -6.90
N ILE A 79 -9.39 6.88 -5.61
CA ILE A 79 -8.27 6.07 -5.12
C ILE A 79 -8.79 4.69 -4.72
N PRO A 80 -8.36 3.60 -5.39
CA PRO A 80 -8.68 2.25 -4.96
C PRO A 80 -8.12 1.95 -3.55
N ALA A 81 -8.85 1.17 -2.76
CA ALA A 81 -8.39 0.74 -1.45
C ALA A 81 -7.35 -0.39 -1.60
N PRO A 82 -6.07 -0.18 -1.23
CA PRO A 82 -5.00 -1.14 -1.55
C PRO A 82 -5.07 -2.46 -0.74
N CYS A 83 -6.04 -2.60 0.16
CA CYS A 83 -6.29 -3.85 0.89
C CYS A 83 -7.16 -4.87 0.14
N CYS A 84 -7.85 -4.47 -0.94
CA CYS A 84 -8.68 -5.34 -1.77
C CYS A 84 -8.81 -4.90 -3.23
N ASP A 85 -8.51 -3.64 -3.56
CA ASP A 85 -8.63 -3.00 -4.89
C ASP A 85 -10.06 -2.84 -5.45
N ASP A 86 -11.04 -3.56 -4.91
CA ASP A 86 -12.42 -3.57 -5.45
C ASP A 86 -13.26 -2.32 -5.17
N ASN A 87 -12.87 -1.53 -4.16
CA ASN A 87 -13.63 -0.37 -3.72
C ASN A 87 -12.70 0.81 -3.46
N PRO A 88 -13.17 2.05 -3.60
CA PRO A 88 -12.35 3.21 -3.30
C PRO A 88 -12.11 3.33 -1.79
N VAL A 89 -11.02 3.99 -1.42
CA VAL A 89 -10.62 4.19 -0.02
C VAL A 89 -11.70 4.86 0.83
N ILE A 90 -12.56 5.69 0.22
CA ILE A 90 -13.69 6.34 0.90
C ILE A 90 -14.82 5.40 1.29
N LYS A 91 -15.00 4.29 0.57
CA LYS A 91 -16.09 3.32 0.73
C LYS A 91 -15.57 1.89 0.78
N CYS A 92 -14.62 1.60 1.66
CA CYS A 92 -14.10 0.23 1.76
C CYS A 92 -15.17 -0.76 2.28
N CYS A 93 -15.09 -2.02 1.85
CA CYS A 93 -16.10 -3.07 2.15
C CYS A 93 -16.47 -3.18 3.63
N CYS A 94 -15.51 -2.94 4.54
CA CYS A 94 -15.75 -3.01 5.98
C CYS A 94 -16.78 -1.98 6.48
N GLN A 95 -16.91 -0.83 5.80
CA GLN A 95 -17.82 0.23 6.21
C GLN A 95 -19.29 -0.17 6.08
N ALA A 96 -19.62 -1.08 5.15
CA ALA A 96 -20.96 -1.66 5.05
C ALA A 96 -21.41 -2.36 6.35
N HIS A 97 -20.46 -2.75 7.19
CA HIS A 97 -20.69 -3.39 8.49
C HIS A 97 -20.34 -2.47 9.68
N GLY A 98 -20.26 -1.15 9.46
CA GLY A 98 -19.93 -0.18 10.51
C GLY A 98 -18.50 -0.26 11.02
N ARG A 99 -17.57 -0.86 10.25
CA ARG A 99 -16.16 -1.01 10.62
C ARG A 99 -15.26 -0.30 9.60
N ILE A 100 -14.05 0.06 10.01
CA ILE A 100 -13.03 0.64 9.12
C ILE A 100 -11.66 0.16 9.58
N CYS A 101 -10.80 -0.26 8.66
CA CYS A 101 -9.44 -0.66 9.01
C CYS A 101 -8.54 0.57 9.14
N ASN A 102 -7.42 0.45 9.84
CA ASN A 102 -6.55 1.59 10.14
C ASN A 102 -5.77 2.09 8.94
N LEU A 103 -5.55 1.26 7.93
CA LEU A 103 -5.07 1.66 6.62
C LEU A 103 -5.98 2.70 5.98
N THR A 104 -7.27 2.39 5.78
CA THR A 104 -8.20 3.33 5.14
C THR A 104 -8.57 4.48 6.08
N ARG A 105 -8.68 4.23 7.39
CA ARG A 105 -8.96 5.27 8.38
C ARG A 105 -7.87 6.34 8.41
N SER A 106 -6.60 5.95 8.38
CA SER A 106 -5.48 6.90 8.32
C SER A 106 -5.48 7.72 7.02
N ALA A 107 -5.68 7.07 5.86
CA ALA A 107 -5.80 7.76 4.58
C ALA A 107 -6.95 8.77 4.55
N GLN A 108 -8.13 8.36 5.03
CA GLN A 108 -9.31 9.21 5.11
C GLN A 108 -9.11 10.40 6.05
N GLY A 109 -8.53 10.18 7.24
CA GLY A 109 -8.29 11.24 8.20
C GLY A 109 -7.20 12.22 7.79
N LEU A 110 -6.13 11.77 7.10
CA LEU A 110 -5.18 12.65 6.42
C LEU A 110 -5.92 13.55 5.43
N GLY A 111 -6.76 12.98 4.57
CA GLY A 111 -7.55 13.75 3.60
C GLY A 111 -8.40 14.83 4.27
N LYS A 112 -9.08 14.52 5.38
CA LYS A 112 -9.88 15.51 6.12
C LYS A 112 -9.03 16.66 6.65
N TRP A 113 -7.85 16.36 7.20
CA TRP A 113 -6.96 17.38 7.74
C TRP A 113 -6.42 18.32 6.64
N LEU A 114 -6.06 17.78 5.48
CA LEU A 114 -5.59 18.54 4.33
C LEU A 114 -6.65 19.51 3.81
N VAL A 115 -7.91 19.06 3.73
CA VAL A 115 -9.00 19.92 3.28
C VAL A 115 -9.33 20.97 4.35
N ALA A 116 -9.56 20.55 5.59
CA ALA A 116 -10.05 21.45 6.65
C ALA A 116 -9.06 22.55 7.02
N TYR A 117 -7.77 22.20 7.17
CA TYR A 117 -6.76 23.11 7.72
C TYR A 117 -5.79 23.67 6.68
N HIS A 118 -5.61 22.98 5.56
CA HIS A 118 -4.67 23.40 4.51
C HIS A 118 -5.33 23.85 3.21
N LYS A 119 -6.67 23.74 3.12
CA LYS A 119 -7.47 24.16 1.96
C LYS A 119 -6.99 23.54 0.66
N TYR A 120 -6.56 22.28 0.73
CA TYR A 120 -6.12 21.53 -0.44
C TYR A 120 -7.29 21.31 -1.42
N THR A 121 -6.98 21.39 -2.71
CA THR A 121 -7.87 21.02 -3.81
C THR A 121 -7.99 19.50 -3.96
N VAL A 122 -8.97 19.03 -4.74
CA VAL A 122 -9.17 17.60 -5.06
C VAL A 122 -7.87 16.93 -5.49
N ALA A 123 -7.15 17.52 -6.45
CA ALA A 123 -5.90 16.96 -6.97
C ALA A 123 -4.79 16.88 -5.91
N GLN A 124 -4.68 17.89 -5.03
CA GLN A 124 -3.68 17.91 -3.97
C GLN A 124 -3.98 16.89 -2.88
N VAL A 125 -5.25 16.73 -2.49
CA VAL A 125 -5.68 15.69 -1.54
C VAL A 125 -5.40 14.31 -2.12
N LYS A 126 -5.79 14.07 -3.38
CA LYS A 126 -5.56 12.79 -4.05
C LYS A 126 -4.07 12.42 -4.05
N ALA A 127 -3.22 13.35 -4.50
CA ALA A 127 -1.78 13.11 -4.59
C ALA A 127 -1.15 12.83 -3.21
N ALA A 128 -1.54 13.57 -2.17
CA ALA A 128 -1.01 13.37 -0.82
C ALA A 128 -1.45 12.04 -0.20
N VAL A 129 -2.71 11.65 -0.41
CA VAL A 129 -3.23 10.38 0.10
C VAL A 129 -2.63 9.19 -0.66
N GLU A 130 -2.42 9.30 -1.98
CA GLU A 130 -1.69 8.29 -2.74
C GLU A 130 -0.22 8.19 -2.34
N GLU A 131 0.46 9.30 -2.01
CA GLU A 131 1.81 9.27 -1.44
C GLU A 131 1.83 8.50 -0.11
N TRP A 132 0.86 8.77 0.78
CA TRP A 132 0.73 8.05 2.06
C TRP A 132 0.47 6.56 1.87
N LEU A 133 -0.43 6.19 0.96
CA LEU A 133 -0.75 4.78 0.71
C LEU A 133 0.38 4.03 0.02
N ARG A 134 1.14 4.67 -0.89
CA ARG A 134 2.35 4.09 -1.49
C ARG A 134 3.41 3.77 -0.46
N PHE A 135 3.52 4.61 0.56
CA PHE A 135 4.39 4.35 1.71
C PHE A 135 3.89 3.19 2.58
N LEU A 136 2.57 3.10 2.84
CA LEU A 136 2.02 2.05 3.71
C LEU A 136 1.93 0.65 3.06
N VAL A 137 1.59 0.58 1.78
CA VAL A 137 1.31 -0.69 1.08
C VAL A 137 2.12 -0.74 -0.22
N PRO A 138 3.47 -0.74 -0.15
CA PRO A 138 4.31 -0.60 -1.33
C PRO A 138 4.12 -1.73 -2.35
N ASN A 139 3.93 -2.96 -1.88
CA ASN A 139 3.76 -4.13 -2.75
C ASN A 139 2.54 -4.01 -3.67
N TYR A 140 1.43 -3.43 -3.18
CA TYR A 140 0.25 -3.13 -4.01
C TYR A 140 0.65 -2.27 -5.22
N TYR A 141 1.31 -1.14 -4.98
CA TYR A 141 1.62 -0.19 -6.02
C TYR A 141 2.70 -0.69 -6.99
N LEU A 142 3.66 -1.48 -6.51
CA LEU A 142 4.62 -2.16 -7.37
C LEU A 142 3.95 -3.18 -8.28
N ALA A 143 3.04 -3.99 -7.73
CA ALA A 143 2.31 -4.98 -8.50
C ALA A 143 1.40 -4.31 -9.56
N ARG A 144 0.68 -3.23 -9.21
CA ARG A 144 -0.10 -2.44 -10.17
C ARG A 144 0.77 -1.88 -11.30
N ALA A 145 1.94 -1.34 -10.97
CA ALA A 145 2.84 -0.77 -11.97
C ALA A 145 3.40 -1.82 -12.95
N LEU A 146 3.61 -3.06 -12.49
CA LEU A 146 3.99 -4.19 -13.34
C LEU A 146 2.82 -4.61 -14.25
N GLU A 147 1.61 -4.73 -13.71
CA GLU A 147 0.41 -5.07 -14.47
C GLU A 147 0.09 -4.05 -15.57
N GLU A 148 0.23 -2.76 -15.28
CA GLU A 148 0.08 -1.67 -16.26
C GLU A 148 1.06 -1.79 -17.44
N ARG A 149 2.20 -2.47 -17.23
CA ARG A 149 3.21 -2.78 -18.25
C ARG A 149 2.99 -4.14 -18.91
N GLY A 150 1.89 -4.84 -18.57
CA GLY A 150 1.58 -6.18 -19.08
C GLY A 150 2.45 -7.29 -18.50
N LEU A 151 3.06 -7.06 -17.34
CA LEU A 151 3.93 -8.01 -16.64
C LEU A 151 3.17 -8.69 -15.50
N ASP A 152 3.52 -9.94 -15.20
CA ASP A 152 2.95 -10.68 -14.07
C ASP A 152 3.76 -10.40 -12.79
N PRO A 153 3.19 -9.77 -11.75
CA PRO A 153 3.91 -9.46 -10.51
C PRO A 153 4.54 -10.67 -9.83
N ARG A 154 4.00 -11.88 -10.03
CA ARG A 154 4.55 -13.13 -9.47
C ARG A 154 5.94 -13.44 -10.01
N GLU A 155 6.23 -13.06 -11.26
CA GLU A 155 7.58 -13.22 -11.84
C GLU A 155 8.63 -12.33 -11.13
N PHE A 156 8.16 -11.36 -10.35
CA PHE A 156 8.97 -10.42 -9.56
C PHE A 156 8.89 -10.73 -8.06
N GLY A 157 8.27 -11.84 -7.65
CA GLY A 157 8.11 -12.23 -6.26
C GLY A 157 7.05 -11.42 -5.50
N LEU A 158 6.12 -10.76 -6.20
CA LEU A 158 4.97 -10.10 -5.60
C LEU A 158 3.75 -11.00 -5.76
N GLU A 159 3.48 -11.80 -4.74
CA GLU A 159 2.33 -12.69 -4.78
C GLU A 159 1.03 -11.89 -4.60
N PRO A 160 -0.09 -12.28 -5.25
CA PRO A 160 -1.36 -11.56 -5.14
C PRO A 160 -1.81 -11.35 -3.68
N HIS A 161 -1.54 -12.33 -2.82
CA HIS A 161 -1.92 -12.28 -1.41
C HIS A 161 -1.12 -11.26 -0.59
N GLU A 162 0.04 -10.81 -1.09
CA GLU A 162 0.91 -9.80 -0.50
C GLU A 162 0.65 -8.41 -1.08
N ALA A 163 0.12 -8.34 -2.31
CA ALA A 163 -0.13 -7.10 -3.02
C ALA A 163 -1.57 -6.59 -2.88
N TYR A 164 -2.58 -7.47 -2.94
CA TYR A 164 -3.98 -7.05 -3.12
C TYR A 164 -4.93 -7.56 -2.04
N GLU A 165 -4.61 -8.68 -1.40
CA GLU A 165 -5.63 -9.46 -0.71
C GLU A 165 -5.57 -9.33 0.82
N ALA A 166 -4.97 -8.28 1.38
CA ALA A 166 -4.89 -8.12 2.83
C ALA A 166 -6.27 -8.27 3.51
N CYS A 167 -7.33 -7.76 2.87
CA CYS A 167 -8.71 -7.95 3.32
C CYS A 167 -9.17 -9.41 3.21
N TYR A 168 -8.99 -10.05 2.06
CA TYR A 168 -9.46 -11.42 1.79
C TYR A 168 -8.71 -12.48 2.57
N GLN A 169 -7.46 -12.22 2.91
CA GLN A 169 -6.59 -13.07 3.74
C GLN A 169 -6.79 -12.82 5.24
N GLY A 170 -7.77 -12.00 5.64
CA GLY A 170 -8.06 -11.72 7.05
C GLY A 170 -6.94 -10.96 7.78
N ARG A 171 -6.09 -10.23 7.06
CA ARG A 171 -4.96 -9.46 7.63
C ARG A 171 -5.38 -8.09 8.20
N CYS A 172 -6.67 -7.91 8.48
CA CYS A 172 -7.20 -6.68 9.04
C CYS A 172 -6.53 -6.29 10.37
N GLU A 173 -6.26 -7.27 11.23
CA GLU A 173 -5.62 -7.08 12.55
C GLU A 173 -4.08 -7.25 12.50
N VAL A 174 -3.50 -7.38 11.32
CA VAL A 174 -2.04 -7.47 11.14
C VAL A 174 -1.45 -6.06 11.10
N ALA A 175 -0.25 -5.90 11.66
CA ALA A 175 0.48 -4.64 11.70
C ALA A 175 0.76 -4.07 10.30
N LEU A 176 0.84 -2.73 10.20
CA LEU A 176 1.10 -2.05 8.92
C LEU A 176 2.47 -2.43 8.32
N ASP A 177 3.53 -2.53 9.13
CA ASP A 177 4.89 -2.92 8.67
C ASP A 177 4.99 -4.37 8.14
N LEU A 178 3.99 -5.20 8.44
CA LEU A 178 3.88 -6.58 7.96
C LEU A 178 2.90 -6.70 6.77
N GLY A 179 2.52 -5.59 6.13
CA GLY A 179 1.55 -5.60 5.02
C GLY A 179 0.12 -5.92 5.47
N GLY A 180 -0.21 -5.65 6.72
CA GLY A 180 -1.57 -5.73 7.24
C GLY A 180 -2.33 -4.41 7.14
N CYS A 181 -3.58 -4.38 7.62
CA CYS A 181 -4.39 -3.16 7.62
C CYS A 181 -4.26 -2.33 8.91
N GLY A 182 -3.39 -2.72 9.84
CA GLY A 182 -3.08 -1.98 11.07
C GLY A 182 -4.16 -2.06 12.15
N GLY A 183 -5.09 -3.00 12.08
CA GLY A 183 -6.18 -3.17 13.04
C GLY A 183 -7.52 -2.59 12.60
N MET A 184 -8.60 -3.07 13.23
CA MET A 184 -9.95 -2.50 13.08
C MET A 184 -10.38 -1.68 14.31
N GLY A 185 -9.55 -1.64 15.35
CA GLY A 185 -9.80 -0.88 16.58
C GLY A 185 -9.32 0.57 16.52
N LEU A 186 -9.54 1.32 17.60
CA LEU A 186 -9.14 2.73 17.72
C LEU A 186 -7.63 2.95 17.70
N ASN A 187 -6.85 1.96 18.12
CA ASN A 187 -5.39 2.01 18.10
C ASN A 187 -4.86 1.37 16.82
N VAL A 188 -3.90 2.03 16.19
CA VAL A 188 -3.19 1.54 15.01
C VAL A 188 -2.06 0.61 15.43
N ILE A 189 -2.06 -0.59 14.86
CA ILE A 189 -1.01 -1.59 15.03
C ILE A 189 0.09 -1.29 14.01
N LEU A 190 1.18 -0.68 14.47
CA LEU A 190 2.28 -0.26 13.60
C LEU A 190 3.23 -1.41 13.28
N SER A 191 3.61 -2.17 14.32
CA SER A 191 4.60 -3.23 14.23
C SER A 191 4.21 -4.44 15.07
N LYS A 192 4.88 -5.58 14.82
CA LYS A 192 4.81 -6.74 15.74
C LYS A 192 5.17 -6.24 17.16
N PRO A 193 4.39 -6.61 18.20
CA PRO A 193 4.82 -6.37 19.57
C PRO A 193 6.21 -6.97 19.79
N ALA A 194 7.10 -6.24 20.45
CA ALA A 194 8.38 -6.80 20.87
C ALA A 194 8.12 -8.12 21.61
N GLU A 195 8.89 -9.17 21.32
CA GLU A 195 8.77 -10.43 22.05
C GLU A 195 8.88 -10.13 23.54
N VAL A 196 7.81 -10.43 24.28
CA VAL A 196 7.81 -10.29 25.74
C VAL A 196 8.85 -11.29 26.24
N PRO A 197 9.93 -10.84 26.89
CA PRO A 197 10.93 -11.76 27.41
C PRO A 197 10.25 -12.82 28.28
N PRO A 198 10.72 -14.08 28.30
CA PRO A 198 10.10 -15.14 29.09
C PRO A 198 9.89 -14.77 30.57
N CYS A 199 10.74 -13.90 31.13
CA CYS A 199 10.62 -13.41 32.50
C CYS A 199 9.42 -12.48 32.77
N CYS A 200 8.72 -12.02 31.73
CA CYS A 200 7.60 -11.09 31.81
C CYS A 200 6.26 -11.73 31.40
N VAL A 201 6.22 -13.04 31.15
CA VAL A 201 4.98 -13.78 30.90
C VAL A 201 4.36 -14.17 32.25
N PRO A 202 3.17 -13.66 32.62
CA PRO A 202 2.55 -14.00 33.90
C PRO A 202 2.14 -15.48 33.93
N GLY A 203 2.71 -16.25 34.85
CA GLY A 203 2.34 -17.67 35.09
C GLY A 203 3.30 -18.73 34.55
N GLY A 204 4.57 -18.38 34.27
CA GLY A 204 5.64 -19.35 34.02
C GLY A 204 6.08 -20.12 35.26
#